data_AF-A0A519LFA6-F1
#
_entry.id   AF-A0A519LFA6-F1
#
_cell.length_a   1.000
_cell.length_b   1.000
_cell.length_c   1.000
_cell.angle_alpha   90.00
_cell.angle_beta   90.00
_cell.angle_gamma   90.00
#
_symmetry.space_group_name_H-M   'P 1'
#
loop_
_entity.id
_entity.type
_entity.pdbx_description
1 polymer ?
#
loop_
_entity_poly.entity_id
_entity_poly.type
_entity_poly.pdbx_seq_one_letter_code
_entity_poly.pdbx_strand_id
1 'polypeptide(L)'
;PAMLYYLDNVQNAAGRINENYARELMELHTLGVGGGYSQQDVQELARVLTGVGVSMRPLDDEPPRMKPALRAHYVRQGLFEFNPARHDWDAKTLLGQPLRAQGLAELDEALDRLARHSATARFITRKMAVYLVGDSPSPALLDTLARTFERTDGDIAAVLAALFQAGEFQASLGQRFRDPVQYVLAGARLMHGDQPVLATTEPLLGWLQRLAEPLYGRATPDGYPLEAATWSGSGQMSTRFEAARALGAGAVANAGAPGQRTPPPALSQTPYLRQIDATLAPATRAALVQANSPREWNLLFLSSPEFMHG
;
A
#
# COMPACT_ATOMS: atom_id res chain seq x y z
N PRO A 1 -9.06 5.47 -12.94
CA PRO A 1 -9.69 4.65 -14.01
C PRO A 1 -9.39 3.15 -13.92
N ALA A 2 -8.18 2.71 -13.53
CA ALA A 2 -7.81 1.29 -13.51
C ALA A 2 -8.76 0.42 -12.68
N MET A 3 -9.16 0.87 -11.48
CA MET A 3 -10.11 0.15 -10.62
C MET A 3 -11.50 -0.01 -11.23
N LEU A 4 -11.97 0.96 -12.03
CA LEU A 4 -13.26 0.85 -12.74
C LEU A 4 -13.26 -0.31 -13.75
N TYR A 5 -12.10 -0.59 -14.34
CA TYR A 5 -11.95 -1.72 -15.27
C TYR A 5 -11.71 -3.02 -14.51
N TYR A 6 -10.76 -2.99 -13.57
CA TYR A 6 -10.34 -4.16 -12.80
C TYR A 6 -11.48 -4.76 -11.95
N LEU A 7 -12.42 -3.95 -11.47
CA LEU A 7 -13.61 -4.40 -10.73
C LEU A 7 -14.90 -4.34 -11.57
N ASP A 8 -14.76 -4.31 -12.90
CA ASP A 8 -15.86 -4.40 -13.86
C ASP A 8 -16.96 -3.31 -13.74
N ASN A 9 -16.68 -2.18 -13.08
CA ASN A 9 -17.64 -1.07 -13.02
C ASN A 9 -17.90 -0.45 -14.41
N VAL A 10 -16.97 -0.61 -15.36
CA VAL A 10 -17.22 -0.23 -16.77
C VAL A 10 -18.43 -0.95 -17.38
N GLN A 11 -18.85 -2.09 -16.81
CA GLN A 11 -20.04 -2.87 -17.21
C GLN A 11 -21.29 -2.49 -16.39
N ASN A 12 -21.13 -1.79 -15.27
CA ASN A 12 -22.22 -1.39 -14.37
C ASN A 12 -23.13 -0.34 -15.04
N ALA A 13 -24.43 -0.61 -15.09
CA ALA A 13 -25.41 0.27 -15.72
C ALA A 13 -26.80 0.07 -15.11
N ALA A 14 -27.68 1.04 -15.26
CA ALA A 14 -29.10 0.92 -14.94
C ALA A 14 -29.70 -0.34 -15.59
N GLY A 15 -30.39 -1.16 -14.80
CA GLY A 15 -30.96 -2.44 -15.22
C GLY A 15 -29.94 -3.60 -15.36
N ARG A 16 -28.65 -3.36 -15.13
CA ARG A 16 -27.56 -4.35 -15.08
C ARG A 16 -26.54 -3.95 -14.02
N ILE A 17 -26.97 -4.03 -12.75
CA ILE A 17 -26.16 -3.62 -11.61
C ILE A 17 -25.02 -4.62 -11.39
N ASN A 18 -23.79 -4.11 -11.24
CA ASN A 18 -22.63 -4.88 -10.79
C ASN A 18 -22.16 -4.34 -9.44
N GLU A 19 -22.27 -5.16 -8.41
CA GLU A 19 -21.93 -4.80 -7.02
C GLU A 19 -20.44 -4.84 -6.71
N ASN A 20 -19.60 -5.44 -7.56
CA ASN A 20 -18.21 -5.75 -7.21
C ASN A 20 -17.43 -4.51 -6.76
N TYR A 21 -17.44 -3.44 -7.57
CA TYR A 21 -16.71 -2.24 -7.19
C TYR A 21 -17.28 -1.54 -5.94
N ALA A 22 -18.61 -1.53 -5.78
CA ALA A 22 -19.25 -0.98 -4.58
C ALA A 22 -18.83 -1.73 -3.32
N ARG A 23 -18.85 -3.06 -3.39
CA ARG A 23 -18.43 -3.93 -2.29
C ARG A 23 -16.99 -3.68 -1.90
N GLU A 24 -16.07 -3.71 -2.87
CA GLU A 24 -14.64 -3.49 -2.60
C GLU A 24 -14.35 -2.07 -2.09
N LEU A 25 -15.09 -1.06 -2.56
CA LEU A 25 -14.96 0.31 -2.06
C LEU A 25 -15.33 0.39 -0.57
N MET A 26 -16.40 -0.30 -0.16
CA MET A 26 -16.83 -0.36 1.23
C MET A 26 -15.91 -1.25 2.09
N GLU A 27 -15.54 -2.43 1.60
CA GLU A 27 -14.83 -3.46 2.34
C GLU A 27 -13.33 -3.20 2.46
N LEU A 28 -12.67 -2.80 1.38
CA LEU A 28 -11.20 -2.75 1.33
C LEU A 28 -10.62 -1.34 1.40
N HIS A 29 -11.42 -0.34 1.03
CA HIS A 29 -10.94 1.03 0.84
C HIS A 29 -11.54 2.04 1.83
N THR A 30 -12.67 1.71 2.48
CA THR A 30 -13.34 2.64 3.40
C THR A 30 -13.72 1.99 4.71
N LEU A 31 -14.91 1.39 4.82
CA LEU A 31 -15.51 0.97 6.10
C LEU A 31 -14.83 -0.25 6.73
N GLY A 32 -14.13 -1.05 5.93
CA GLY A 32 -13.60 -2.33 6.37
C GLY A 32 -14.65 -3.43 6.32
N VAL A 33 -14.20 -4.68 6.23
CA VAL A 33 -15.07 -5.86 6.34
C VAL A 33 -15.81 -5.82 7.69
N GLY A 34 -17.14 -5.87 7.65
CA GLY A 34 -17.98 -5.78 8.85
C GLY A 34 -18.08 -4.37 9.45
N GLY A 35 -17.76 -3.31 8.68
CA GLY A 35 -17.80 -1.91 9.10
C GLY A 35 -19.18 -1.30 9.41
N GLY A 36 -20.20 -2.14 9.63
CA GLY A 36 -21.55 -1.71 10.02
C GLY A 36 -22.48 -1.31 8.87
N TYR A 37 -22.13 -1.64 7.63
CA TYR A 37 -23.02 -1.49 6.47
C TYR A 37 -23.78 -2.78 6.16
N SER A 38 -24.90 -2.65 5.46
CA SER A 38 -25.76 -3.75 5.05
C SER A 38 -25.54 -4.13 3.58
N GLN A 39 -26.06 -5.29 3.16
CA GLN A 39 -26.11 -5.66 1.74
C GLN A 39 -26.90 -4.64 0.90
N GLN A 40 -27.91 -3.98 1.49
CA GLN A 40 -28.64 -2.91 0.81
C GLN A 40 -27.70 -1.74 0.49
N ASP A 41 -26.80 -1.37 1.40
CA ASP A 41 -25.88 -0.26 1.18
C ASP A 41 -24.91 -0.56 0.01
N VAL A 42 -24.49 -1.83 -0.14
CA VAL A 42 -23.69 -2.27 -1.30
C VAL A 42 -24.47 -2.09 -2.60
N GLN A 43 -25.74 -2.48 -2.62
CA GLN A 43 -26.62 -2.33 -3.79
C GLN A 43 -26.85 -0.86 -4.14
N GLU A 44 -27.10 -0.03 -3.13
CA GLU A 44 -27.34 1.39 -3.30
C GLU A 44 -26.09 2.11 -3.81
N LEU A 45 -24.91 1.77 -3.29
CA LEU A 45 -23.65 2.28 -3.82
C LEU A 45 -23.36 1.77 -5.24
N ALA A 46 -23.73 0.52 -5.55
CA ALA A 46 -23.61 -0.01 -6.91
C ALA A 46 -24.51 0.76 -7.90
N ARG A 47 -25.72 1.13 -7.47
CA ARG A 47 -26.62 2.02 -8.22
C ARG A 47 -26.01 3.41 -8.40
N VAL A 48 -25.37 3.97 -7.37
CA VAL A 48 -24.63 5.24 -7.46
C VAL A 48 -23.52 5.20 -8.52
N LEU A 49 -22.80 4.08 -8.59
CA LEU A 49 -21.68 3.89 -9.51
C LEU A 49 -22.11 3.60 -10.96
N THR A 50 -23.40 3.47 -11.26
CA THR A 50 -23.88 3.21 -12.63
C THR A 50 -23.53 4.37 -13.56
N GLY A 51 -23.05 4.04 -14.76
CA GLY A 51 -22.63 5.04 -15.75
C GLY A 51 -21.27 5.68 -15.47
N VAL A 52 -20.67 5.47 -14.29
CA VAL A 52 -19.28 5.83 -13.99
C VAL A 52 -18.34 4.81 -14.65
N GLY A 53 -17.45 5.27 -15.52
CA GLY A 53 -16.64 4.35 -16.30
C GLY A 53 -15.44 4.98 -16.98
N VAL A 54 -14.96 4.26 -17.97
CA VAL A 54 -13.80 4.62 -18.79
C VAL A 54 -14.23 4.58 -20.24
N SER A 55 -13.90 5.60 -21.00
CA SER A 55 -13.99 5.56 -22.46
C SER A 55 -12.60 5.71 -23.08
N MET A 56 -12.33 4.92 -24.12
CA MET A 56 -11.09 4.95 -24.90
C MET A 56 -11.25 5.71 -26.21
N ARG A 57 -12.42 6.31 -26.44
CA ARG A 57 -12.66 7.16 -27.61
C ARG A 57 -11.77 8.41 -27.56
N PRO A 58 -11.33 8.92 -28.72
CA PRO A 58 -10.67 10.21 -28.83
C PRO A 58 -11.42 11.31 -28.07
N LEU A 59 -10.69 12.28 -27.51
CA LEU A 59 -11.30 13.33 -26.67
C LEU A 59 -12.10 14.36 -27.47
N ASP A 60 -11.80 14.47 -28.76
CA ASP A 60 -12.46 15.30 -29.76
C ASP A 60 -13.72 14.64 -30.36
N ASP A 61 -13.97 13.35 -30.06
CA ASP A 61 -15.20 12.68 -30.47
C ASP A 61 -16.43 13.32 -29.81
N GLU A 62 -17.53 13.38 -30.57
CA GLU A 62 -18.81 13.79 -30.00
C GLU A 62 -19.23 12.87 -28.84
N PRO A 63 -19.90 13.43 -27.81
CA PRO A 63 -20.51 12.64 -26.75
C PRO A 63 -21.45 11.56 -27.31
N PRO A 64 -21.65 10.44 -26.60
CA PRO A 64 -22.58 9.41 -27.04
C PRO A 64 -23.99 10.00 -27.22
N ARG A 65 -24.76 9.45 -28.17
CA ARG A 65 -26.14 9.89 -28.35
C ARG A 65 -26.95 9.62 -27.08
N MET A 66 -27.58 10.66 -26.55
CA MET A 66 -28.42 10.60 -25.35
C MET A 66 -29.56 11.63 -25.44
N LYS A 67 -30.59 11.45 -24.60
CA LYS A 67 -31.72 12.37 -24.49
C LYS A 67 -31.23 13.79 -24.17
N PRO A 68 -31.81 14.87 -24.76
CA PRO A 68 -31.36 16.24 -24.52
C PRO A 68 -31.26 16.62 -23.04
N ALA A 69 -32.22 16.18 -22.23
CA ALA A 69 -32.25 16.42 -20.78
C ALA A 69 -31.04 15.84 -20.03
N LEU A 70 -30.41 14.77 -20.55
CA LEU A 70 -29.27 14.12 -19.90
C LEU A 70 -27.93 14.74 -20.28
N ARG A 71 -27.86 15.53 -21.36
CA ARG A 71 -26.59 16.09 -21.85
C ARG A 71 -25.90 16.97 -20.81
N ALA A 72 -26.67 17.70 -20.00
CA ALA A 72 -26.13 18.56 -18.94
C ALA A 72 -25.39 17.77 -17.84
N HIS A 73 -25.65 16.47 -17.71
CA HIS A 73 -25.01 15.60 -16.73
C HIS A 73 -23.82 14.82 -17.29
N TYR A 74 -23.56 14.87 -18.61
CA TYR A 74 -22.44 14.13 -19.19
C TYR A 74 -21.11 14.75 -18.78
N VAL A 75 -20.20 13.92 -18.26
CA VAL A 75 -18.86 14.38 -17.84
C VAL A 75 -17.80 13.50 -18.50
N ARG A 76 -16.79 14.14 -19.07
CA ARG A 76 -15.64 13.50 -19.70
C ARG A 76 -14.35 14.22 -19.27
N GLN A 77 -13.45 13.51 -18.62
CA GLN A 77 -12.15 14.04 -18.17
C GLN A 77 -11.03 13.03 -18.46
N GLY A 78 -10.29 13.25 -19.55
CA GLY A 78 -9.34 12.25 -20.03
C GLY A 78 -10.04 10.92 -20.30
N LEU A 79 -9.55 9.84 -19.71
CA LEU A 79 -10.15 8.51 -19.83
C LEU A 79 -11.41 8.31 -18.98
N PHE A 80 -11.64 9.12 -17.95
CA PHE A 80 -12.84 9.05 -17.12
C PHE A 80 -14.07 9.50 -17.89
N GLU A 81 -15.18 8.78 -17.76
CA GLU A 81 -16.48 9.15 -18.32
C GLU A 81 -17.57 8.88 -17.29
N PHE A 82 -18.47 9.83 -17.11
CA PHE A 82 -19.79 9.58 -16.54
C PHE A 82 -20.83 9.69 -17.66
N ASN A 83 -21.46 8.56 -17.97
CA ASN A 83 -22.50 8.47 -18.98
C ASN A 83 -23.90 8.45 -18.33
N PRO A 84 -24.64 9.56 -18.34
CA PRO A 84 -25.93 9.68 -17.67
C PRO A 84 -27.03 8.80 -18.30
N ALA A 85 -26.86 8.36 -19.55
CA ALA A 85 -27.79 7.43 -20.20
C ALA A 85 -27.67 5.99 -19.65
N ARG A 86 -26.58 5.68 -18.93
CA ARG A 86 -26.35 4.40 -18.26
C ARG A 86 -26.60 4.48 -16.74
N HIS A 87 -26.89 5.66 -16.22
CA HIS A 87 -27.05 5.89 -14.80
C HIS A 87 -28.48 5.55 -14.34
N ASP A 88 -28.60 4.95 -13.16
CA ASP A 88 -29.85 4.74 -12.45
C ASP A 88 -30.26 6.06 -11.80
N TRP A 89 -31.41 6.62 -12.17
CA TRP A 89 -31.87 7.92 -11.68
C TRP A 89 -32.90 7.83 -10.55
N ASP A 90 -33.28 6.61 -10.15
CA ASP A 90 -34.25 6.44 -9.07
C ASP A 90 -33.61 6.85 -7.73
N ALA A 91 -34.45 7.20 -6.76
CA ALA A 91 -33.99 7.61 -5.44
C ALA A 91 -33.12 6.52 -4.78
N LYS A 92 -32.08 6.96 -4.08
CA LYS A 92 -31.09 6.08 -3.43
C LYS A 92 -30.92 6.44 -1.97
N THR A 93 -30.68 5.44 -1.14
CA THR A 93 -30.42 5.59 0.30
C THR A 93 -29.14 4.87 0.65
N LEU A 94 -28.16 5.60 1.18
CA LEU A 94 -26.86 5.04 1.53
C LEU A 94 -26.56 5.29 3.00
N LEU A 95 -26.22 4.23 3.73
CA LEU A 95 -25.96 4.21 5.17
C LEU A 95 -27.13 4.79 5.97
N GLY A 96 -28.35 4.37 5.61
CA GLY A 96 -29.60 4.76 6.26
C GLY A 96 -30.06 6.19 6.00
N GLN A 97 -29.40 6.94 5.10
CA GLN A 97 -29.78 8.32 4.76
C GLN A 97 -30.01 8.49 3.25
N PRO A 98 -31.05 9.24 2.82
CA PRO A 98 -31.30 9.46 1.40
C PRO A 98 -30.21 10.32 0.77
N LEU A 99 -29.72 9.97 -0.42
CA LEU A 99 -28.85 10.83 -1.22
C LEU A 99 -29.67 12.00 -1.79
N ARG A 100 -29.07 13.19 -1.84
CA ARG A 100 -29.75 14.44 -2.24
C ARG A 100 -29.25 14.96 -3.58
N ALA A 101 -27.98 14.73 -3.88
CA ALA A 101 -27.39 15.03 -5.17
C ALA A 101 -27.91 14.07 -6.25
N GLN A 102 -27.64 14.40 -7.51
CA GLN A 102 -28.09 13.64 -8.68
C GLN A 102 -26.99 13.52 -9.73
N GLY A 103 -27.00 12.44 -10.49
CA GLY A 103 -25.99 12.17 -11.50
C GLY A 103 -24.61 12.04 -10.84
N LEU A 104 -23.55 12.56 -11.47
CA LEU A 104 -22.20 12.39 -10.92
C LEU A 104 -22.02 12.97 -9.50
N ALA A 105 -22.74 14.03 -9.14
CA ALA A 105 -22.62 14.63 -7.81
C ALA A 105 -23.10 13.70 -6.67
N GLU A 106 -23.91 12.70 -6.97
CA GLU A 106 -24.32 11.69 -5.98
C GLU A 106 -23.17 10.75 -5.61
N LEU A 107 -22.22 10.53 -6.53
CA LEU A 107 -21.00 9.80 -6.25
C LEU A 107 -20.14 10.56 -5.24
N ASP A 108 -19.98 11.87 -5.42
CA ASP A 108 -19.22 12.70 -4.48
C ASP A 108 -19.87 12.68 -3.09
N GLU A 109 -21.20 12.80 -3.02
CA GLU A 109 -21.93 12.70 -1.74
C GLU A 109 -21.77 11.31 -1.09
N ALA A 110 -21.81 10.23 -1.87
CA ALA A 110 -21.60 8.87 -1.38
C ALA A 110 -20.17 8.67 -0.85
N LEU A 111 -19.16 9.15 -1.58
CA LEU A 111 -17.76 9.08 -1.19
C LEU A 111 -17.50 9.88 0.09
N ASP A 112 -18.05 11.09 0.21
CA ASP A 112 -17.97 11.92 1.41
C ASP A 112 -18.55 11.21 2.63
N ARG A 113 -19.70 10.55 2.49
CA ARG A 113 -20.31 9.78 3.58
C ARG A 113 -19.45 8.60 4.02
N LEU A 114 -18.90 7.85 3.06
CA LEU A 114 -18.01 6.73 3.35
C LEU A 114 -16.74 7.23 4.06
N ALA A 115 -16.08 8.24 3.50
CA ALA A 115 -14.83 8.78 4.04
C ALA A 115 -14.97 9.32 5.47
N ARG A 116 -16.10 9.97 5.78
CA ARG A 116 -16.40 10.52 7.12
C ARG A 116 -16.99 9.52 8.10
N HIS A 117 -17.26 8.29 7.68
CA HIS A 117 -17.82 7.28 8.57
C HIS A 117 -16.79 6.85 9.63
N SER A 118 -17.23 6.69 10.88
CA SER A 118 -16.35 6.30 12.00
C SER A 118 -15.65 4.96 11.78
N ALA A 119 -16.31 4.02 11.08
CA ALA A 119 -15.68 2.75 10.67
C ALA A 119 -14.49 2.98 9.73
N THR A 120 -14.54 3.98 8.84
CA THR A 120 -13.42 4.34 7.97
C THR A 120 -12.25 4.92 8.74
N ALA A 121 -12.51 5.81 9.69
CA ALA A 121 -11.47 6.31 10.59
C ALA A 121 -10.76 5.14 11.32
N ARG A 122 -11.51 4.19 11.87
CA ARG A 122 -10.95 3.00 12.55
C ARG A 122 -10.19 2.10 11.58
N PHE A 123 -10.75 1.84 10.40
CA PHE A 123 -10.15 0.94 9.41
C PHE A 123 -8.83 1.48 8.87
N ILE A 124 -8.81 2.73 8.40
CA ILE A 124 -7.62 3.35 7.82
C ILE A 124 -6.53 3.53 8.87
N THR A 125 -6.87 4.03 10.06
CA THR A 125 -5.86 4.24 11.10
C THR A 125 -5.31 2.92 11.66
N ARG A 126 -6.11 1.85 11.71
CA ARG A 126 -5.59 0.50 12.02
C ARG A 126 -4.59 0.03 10.98
N LYS A 127 -4.86 0.17 9.68
CA LYS A 127 -3.90 -0.21 8.63
C LYS A 127 -2.59 0.56 8.76
N MET A 128 -2.66 1.87 9.00
CA MET A 128 -1.48 2.71 9.22
C MET A 128 -0.70 2.27 10.48
N ALA A 129 -1.39 2.01 11.58
CA ALA A 129 -0.75 1.56 12.82
C ALA A 129 -0.09 0.18 12.67
N VAL A 130 -0.77 -0.78 12.02
CA VAL A 130 -0.18 -2.10 11.74
C VAL A 130 1.08 -1.96 10.88
N TYR A 131 1.03 -1.12 9.83
CA TYR A 131 2.16 -0.91 8.95
C TYR A 131 3.37 -0.23 9.62
N LEU A 132 3.12 0.77 10.47
CA LEU A 132 4.18 1.62 11.05
C LEU A 132 4.64 1.20 12.44
N VAL A 133 3.78 0.56 13.23
CA VAL A 133 4.04 0.17 14.64
C VAL A 133 4.20 -1.35 14.77
N GLY A 134 3.56 -2.14 13.90
CA GLY A 134 3.61 -3.60 13.90
C GLY A 134 2.27 -4.27 14.20
N ASP A 135 2.27 -5.60 14.21
CA ASP A 135 1.06 -6.44 14.10
C ASP A 135 0.00 -6.27 15.20
N SER A 136 0.36 -5.71 16.36
CA SER A 136 -0.51 -5.60 17.54
C SER A 136 -0.49 -4.21 18.18
N PRO A 137 -0.96 -3.16 17.47
CA PRO A 137 -1.04 -1.82 18.03
C PRO A 137 -2.03 -1.78 19.21
N SER A 138 -1.72 -0.98 20.24
CA SER A 138 -2.56 -0.89 21.44
C SER A 138 -3.95 -0.32 21.08
N PRO A 139 -5.03 -0.76 21.76
CA PRO A 139 -6.35 -0.15 21.58
C PRO A 139 -6.34 1.36 21.85
N ALA A 140 -5.56 1.83 22.83
CA ALA A 140 -5.43 3.24 23.16
C ALA A 140 -4.81 4.07 22.03
N LEU A 141 -3.79 3.54 21.35
CA LEU A 141 -3.22 4.16 20.15
C LEU A 141 -4.26 4.24 19.04
N LEU A 142 -4.93 3.12 18.73
CA LEU A 142 -5.95 3.07 17.68
C LEU A 142 -7.08 4.09 17.92
N ASP A 143 -7.58 4.19 19.15
CA ASP A 143 -8.61 5.16 19.50
C ASP A 143 -8.11 6.62 19.41
N THR A 144 -6.83 6.86 19.67
CA THR A 144 -6.22 8.19 19.52
C THR A 144 -6.10 8.58 18.05
N LEU A 145 -5.67 7.65 17.21
CA LEU A 145 -5.53 7.88 15.77
C LEU A 145 -6.90 8.05 15.11
N ALA A 146 -7.87 7.20 15.41
CA ALA A 146 -9.22 7.28 14.87
C ALA A 146 -9.89 8.62 15.25
N ARG A 147 -9.81 9.05 16.51
CA ARG A 147 -10.32 10.37 16.94
C ARG A 147 -9.61 11.53 16.26
N THR A 148 -8.31 11.40 15.99
CA THR A 148 -7.56 12.41 15.24
C THR A 148 -8.11 12.52 13.83
N PHE A 149 -8.25 11.39 13.13
CA PHE A 149 -8.83 11.31 11.80
C PHE A 149 -10.22 11.97 11.73
N GLU A 150 -11.12 11.61 12.65
CA GLU A 150 -12.48 12.17 12.71
C GLU A 150 -12.47 13.69 12.97
N ARG A 151 -11.65 14.17 13.92
CA ARG A 151 -11.58 15.59 14.28
C ARG A 151 -10.99 16.45 13.17
N THR A 152 -10.11 15.90 12.34
CA THR A 152 -9.41 16.62 11.27
C THR A 152 -10.01 16.35 9.89
N ASP A 153 -11.23 15.82 9.81
CA ASP A 153 -11.93 15.47 8.56
C ASP A 153 -11.05 14.63 7.61
N GLY A 154 -10.32 13.65 8.16
CA GLY A 154 -9.49 12.72 7.39
C GLY A 154 -8.08 13.18 7.05
N ASP A 155 -7.57 14.27 7.65
CA ASP A 155 -6.18 14.71 7.45
C ASP A 155 -5.15 13.63 7.87
N ILE A 156 -4.56 12.97 6.88
CA ILE A 156 -3.56 11.91 7.05
C ILE A 156 -2.27 12.45 7.68
N ALA A 157 -1.86 13.68 7.39
CA ALA A 157 -0.65 14.26 7.98
C ALA A 157 -0.83 14.48 9.49
N ALA A 158 -2.02 14.92 9.91
CA ALA A 158 -2.35 15.04 11.34
C ALA A 158 -2.35 13.67 12.05
N VAL A 159 -2.89 12.63 11.42
CA VAL A 159 -2.86 11.26 11.96
C VAL A 159 -1.44 10.72 12.08
N LEU A 160 -0.60 10.91 11.06
CA LEU A 160 0.80 10.51 11.10
C LEU A 160 1.59 11.27 12.17
N ALA A 161 1.34 12.56 12.34
CA ALA A 161 1.96 13.36 13.40
C ALA A 161 1.60 12.83 14.80
N ALA A 162 0.32 12.47 15.03
CA ALA A 162 -0.11 11.85 16.28
C ALA A 162 0.55 10.47 16.50
N LEU A 163 0.68 9.66 15.44
CA LEU A 163 1.34 8.35 15.51
C LEU A 163 2.82 8.48 15.89
N PHE A 164 3.56 9.36 15.22
CA PHE A 164 5.01 9.49 15.47
C PHE A 164 5.36 10.11 16.83
N GLN A 165 4.41 10.83 17.44
CA GLN A 165 4.54 11.35 18.81
C GLN A 165 4.14 10.34 19.88
N ALA A 166 3.50 9.22 19.53
CA ALA A 166 3.08 8.20 20.48
C ALA A 166 4.28 7.43 21.04
N GLY A 167 4.23 7.12 22.34
CA GLY A 167 5.25 6.30 23.00
C GLY A 167 5.31 4.89 22.42
N GLU A 168 4.18 4.35 21.97
CA GLU A 168 4.09 3.05 21.29
C GLU A 168 4.89 3.01 19.98
N PHE A 169 4.91 4.10 19.21
CA PHE A 169 5.72 4.16 17.99
C PHE A 169 7.21 4.11 18.33
N GLN A 170 7.65 4.92 19.29
CA GLN A 170 9.06 4.90 19.74
C GLN A 170 9.47 3.53 20.28
N ALA A 171 8.57 2.87 21.02
CA ALA A 171 8.80 1.53 21.54
C ALA A 171 8.88 0.47 20.41
N SER A 172 8.17 0.65 19.30
CA SER A 172 8.16 -0.30 18.18
C SER A 172 9.40 -0.27 17.29
N LEU A 173 10.21 0.79 17.34
CA LEU A 173 11.37 0.96 16.46
C LEU A 173 12.34 -0.23 16.57
N GLY A 174 12.73 -0.80 15.43
CA GLY A 174 13.61 -1.97 15.38
C GLY A 174 13.00 -3.29 15.81
N GLN A 175 11.70 -3.34 16.15
CA GLN A 175 11.01 -4.57 16.54
C GLN A 175 10.15 -5.18 15.44
N ARG A 176 9.75 -4.40 14.42
CA ARG A 176 8.85 -4.89 13.37
C ARG A 176 9.63 -5.66 12.31
N PHE A 177 9.15 -6.84 11.96
CA PHE A 177 9.73 -7.62 10.87
C PHE A 177 9.51 -6.89 9.53
N ARG A 178 10.59 -6.65 8.80
CA ARG A 178 10.54 -6.00 7.49
C ARG A 178 9.85 -6.91 6.49
N ASP A 179 8.90 -6.38 5.71
CA ASP A 179 8.41 -7.05 4.51
C ASP A 179 9.54 -7.16 3.45
N PRO A 180 9.40 -8.00 2.41
CA PRO A 180 10.38 -8.11 1.34
C PRO A 180 10.79 -6.77 0.70
N VAL A 181 9.86 -5.86 0.44
CA VAL A 181 10.17 -4.53 -0.11
C VAL A 181 11.11 -3.76 0.80
N GLN A 182 10.79 -3.65 2.09
CA GLN A 182 11.60 -2.96 3.07
C GLN A 182 12.96 -3.62 3.26
N TYR A 183 13.02 -4.95 3.30
CA TYR A 183 14.25 -5.70 3.43
C TYR A 183 15.20 -5.46 2.24
N VAL A 184 14.69 -5.62 1.01
CA VAL A 184 15.48 -5.45 -0.22
C VAL A 184 15.92 -4.01 -0.38
N LEU A 185 15.04 -3.03 -0.16
CA LEU A 185 15.38 -1.60 -0.30
C LEU A 185 16.34 -1.12 0.79
N ALA A 186 16.16 -1.54 2.06
CA ALA A 186 17.12 -1.23 3.12
C ALA A 186 18.49 -1.83 2.83
N GLY A 187 18.53 -3.06 2.31
CA GLY A 187 19.77 -3.75 1.97
C GLY A 187 20.46 -3.09 0.79
N ALA A 188 19.70 -2.77 -0.25
CA ALA A 188 20.20 -2.01 -1.39
C ALA A 188 20.76 -0.64 -0.96
N ARG A 189 20.06 0.10 -0.09
CA ARG A 189 20.52 1.40 0.41
C ARG A 189 21.83 1.30 1.19
N LEU A 190 21.99 0.29 2.04
CA LEU A 190 23.26 0.05 2.74
C LEU A 190 24.39 -0.32 1.77
N MET A 191 24.08 -1.18 0.79
CA MET A 191 25.06 -1.72 -0.16
C MET A 191 25.39 -0.77 -1.32
N HIS A 192 24.59 0.27 -1.55
CA HIS A 192 24.79 1.27 -2.60
C HIS A 192 25.65 2.46 -2.16
N GLY A 193 25.84 2.64 -0.85
CA GLY A 193 26.73 3.64 -0.28
C GLY A 193 26.36 5.07 -0.66
N ASP A 194 27.34 5.88 -1.04
CA ASP A 194 27.15 7.29 -1.40
C ASP A 194 26.80 7.52 -2.89
N GLN A 195 26.50 6.46 -3.64
CA GLN A 195 26.14 6.62 -5.04
C GLN A 195 24.72 7.22 -5.17
N PRO A 196 24.53 8.26 -6.00
CA PRO A 196 23.25 8.98 -6.03
C PRO A 196 22.16 8.22 -6.80
N VAL A 197 22.51 7.33 -7.72
CA VAL A 197 21.55 6.63 -8.61
C VAL A 197 21.98 5.19 -8.83
N LEU A 198 21.02 4.27 -8.77
CA LEU A 198 21.18 2.87 -9.16
C LEU A 198 21.27 2.77 -10.68
N ALA A 199 22.29 2.06 -11.20
CA ALA A 199 22.43 1.89 -12.63
C ALA A 199 21.30 1.04 -13.27
N THR A 200 20.66 0.19 -12.48
CA THR A 200 19.57 -0.72 -12.88
C THR A 200 18.82 -1.15 -11.62
N THR A 201 17.51 -1.42 -11.76
CA THR A 201 16.64 -1.86 -10.67
C THR A 201 16.24 -3.34 -10.78
N GLU A 202 16.55 -3.96 -11.91
CA GLU A 202 16.18 -5.32 -12.30
C GLU A 202 16.61 -6.37 -11.27
N PRO A 203 17.83 -6.34 -10.69
CA PRO A 203 18.20 -7.27 -9.63
C PRO A 203 17.30 -7.14 -8.38
N LEU A 204 16.89 -5.92 -8.02
CA LEU A 204 16.02 -5.69 -6.87
C LEU A 204 14.61 -6.22 -7.16
N LEU A 205 14.06 -5.91 -8.33
CA LEU A 205 12.74 -6.42 -8.77
C LEU A 205 12.73 -7.96 -8.83
N GLY A 206 13.81 -8.58 -9.30
CA GLY A 206 13.96 -10.03 -9.29
C GLY A 206 13.93 -10.64 -7.88
N TRP A 207 14.57 -9.98 -6.90
CA TRP A 207 14.49 -10.41 -5.50
C TRP A 207 13.10 -10.26 -4.91
N LEU A 208 12.41 -9.16 -5.19
CA LEU A 208 11.02 -8.97 -4.75
C LEU A 208 10.10 -10.05 -5.31
N GLN A 209 10.26 -10.41 -6.59
CA GLN A 209 9.50 -11.48 -7.20
C GLN A 209 9.78 -12.84 -6.54
N ARG A 210 11.06 -13.15 -6.25
CA ARG A 210 11.46 -14.37 -5.55
C ARG A 210 10.96 -14.44 -4.11
N LEU A 211 10.85 -13.30 -3.44
CA LEU A 211 10.31 -13.16 -2.08
C LEU A 211 8.78 -13.04 -2.05
N ALA A 212 8.11 -13.26 -3.19
CA ALA A 212 6.66 -13.24 -3.36
C ALA A 212 5.98 -11.88 -3.08
N GLU A 213 6.72 -10.77 -3.18
CA GLU A 213 6.18 -9.41 -3.11
C GLU A 213 6.60 -8.54 -4.32
N PRO A 214 6.38 -8.99 -5.57
CA PRO A 214 6.65 -8.15 -6.74
C PRO A 214 5.84 -6.86 -6.72
N LEU A 215 6.46 -5.74 -7.10
CA LEU A 215 5.76 -4.46 -7.24
C LEU A 215 4.62 -4.60 -8.26
N TYR A 216 3.42 -4.17 -7.86
CA TYR A 216 2.19 -4.27 -8.66
C TYR A 216 1.81 -5.71 -9.07
N GLY A 217 2.34 -6.73 -8.40
CA GLY A 217 2.06 -8.13 -8.73
C GLY A 217 1.01 -8.81 -7.84
N ARG A 218 0.39 -8.09 -6.91
CA ARG A 218 -0.73 -8.62 -6.12
C ARG A 218 -1.93 -8.79 -7.04
N ALA A 219 -2.47 -10.01 -7.08
CA ALA A 219 -3.55 -10.36 -7.99
C ALA A 219 -4.89 -9.72 -7.61
N THR A 220 -5.11 -9.43 -6.32
CA THR A 220 -6.36 -8.91 -5.73
C THR A 220 -6.19 -7.45 -5.26
N PRO A 221 -7.27 -6.67 -5.16
CA PRO A 221 -7.21 -5.23 -4.86
C PRO A 221 -6.98 -4.89 -3.38
N ASP A 222 -6.84 -5.90 -2.53
CA ASP A 222 -6.60 -5.77 -1.08
C ASP A 222 -5.15 -5.43 -0.72
N GLY A 223 -4.23 -5.56 -1.67
CA GLY A 223 -2.81 -5.32 -1.45
C GLY A 223 -2.11 -6.50 -0.77
N TYR A 224 -0.80 -6.35 -0.51
CA TYR A 224 -0.03 -7.37 0.21
C TYR A 224 -0.35 -7.33 1.71
N PRO A 225 -0.28 -8.49 2.42
CA PRO A 225 -0.55 -8.54 3.85
C PRO A 225 0.50 -7.76 4.63
N LEU A 226 0.06 -7.09 5.70
CA LEU A 226 0.92 -6.20 6.48
C LEU A 226 1.62 -6.95 7.63
N GLU A 227 1.10 -8.11 8.00
CA GLU A 227 1.52 -8.88 9.17
C GLU A 227 2.84 -9.62 8.94
N ALA A 228 3.72 -9.59 9.94
CA ALA A 228 5.03 -10.23 9.89
C ALA A 228 4.96 -11.74 9.59
N ALA A 229 3.94 -12.42 10.11
CA ALA A 229 3.77 -13.87 9.98
C ALA A 229 3.66 -14.34 8.52
N THR A 230 3.17 -13.48 7.61
CA THR A 230 3.13 -13.78 6.17
C THR A 230 4.54 -13.86 5.56
N TRP A 231 5.50 -13.15 6.15
CA TRP A 231 6.83 -12.94 5.58
C TRP A 231 7.95 -13.70 6.31
N SER A 232 7.65 -14.29 7.48
CA SER A 232 8.64 -14.96 8.35
C SER A 232 8.69 -16.49 8.22
N GLY A 233 7.97 -17.07 7.25
CA GLY A 233 7.99 -18.52 7.01
C GLY A 233 9.37 -19.05 6.62
N SER A 234 9.64 -20.33 6.86
CA SER A 234 10.97 -20.95 6.65
C SER A 234 11.50 -20.80 5.21
N GLY A 235 10.64 -20.99 4.20
CA GLY A 235 11.00 -20.77 2.79
C GLY A 235 11.34 -19.32 2.45
N GLN A 236 10.66 -18.36 3.08
CA GLN A 236 10.97 -16.94 2.94
C GLN A 236 12.32 -16.61 3.59
N MET A 237 12.60 -17.18 4.76
CA MET A 237 13.88 -16.97 5.43
C MET A 237 15.06 -17.50 4.60
N SER A 238 14.93 -18.72 4.04
CA SER A 238 15.93 -19.27 3.10
C SER A 238 16.19 -18.35 1.91
N THR A 239 15.12 -17.82 1.30
CA THR A 239 15.24 -16.90 0.16
C THR A 239 15.88 -15.57 0.57
N ARG A 240 15.63 -15.08 1.80
CA ARG A 240 16.29 -13.88 2.33
C ARG A 240 17.79 -14.08 2.54
N PHE A 241 18.24 -15.26 2.99
CA PHE A 241 19.68 -15.57 3.08
C PHE A 241 20.34 -15.51 1.70
N GLU A 242 19.68 -16.02 0.67
CA GLU A 242 20.18 -15.91 -0.71
C GLU A 242 20.23 -14.44 -1.18
N ALA A 243 19.19 -13.66 -0.88
CA ALA A 243 19.17 -12.24 -1.18
C ALA A 243 20.29 -11.48 -0.44
N ALA A 244 20.50 -11.74 0.86
CA ALA A 244 21.61 -11.19 1.64
C ALA A 244 22.96 -11.52 1.01
N ARG A 245 23.14 -12.76 0.52
CA ARG A 245 24.38 -13.19 -0.13
C ARG A 245 24.65 -12.43 -1.42
N ALA A 246 23.61 -12.17 -2.21
CA ALA A 246 23.73 -11.42 -3.45
C ALA A 246 23.95 -9.92 -3.19
N LEU A 247 23.16 -9.32 -2.31
CA LEU A 247 23.28 -7.93 -1.90
C LEU A 247 24.67 -7.67 -1.27
N GLY A 248 25.08 -8.50 -0.31
CA GLY A 248 26.38 -8.40 0.37
C GLY A 248 27.59 -8.61 -0.55
N ALA A 249 27.40 -9.24 -1.72
CA ALA A 249 28.39 -9.35 -2.78
C ALA A 249 28.46 -8.13 -3.71
N GLY A 250 27.62 -7.12 -3.51
CA GLY A 250 27.57 -5.90 -4.33
C GLY A 250 26.80 -6.07 -5.64
N ALA A 251 25.85 -7.02 -5.71
CA ALA A 251 25.06 -7.26 -6.94
C ALA A 251 24.33 -6.00 -7.44
N VAL A 252 24.00 -5.08 -6.54
CA VAL A 252 23.32 -3.82 -6.85
C VAL A 252 24.27 -2.77 -7.44
N ALA A 253 25.49 -2.65 -6.89
CA ALA A 253 26.51 -1.71 -7.37
C ALA A 253 27.15 -2.14 -8.70
N ASN A 254 27.19 -3.44 -8.96
CA ASN A 254 27.91 -4.02 -10.12
C ASN A 254 27.02 -4.25 -11.36
N ALA A 255 25.74 -3.91 -11.31
CA ALA A 255 24.80 -4.22 -12.38
C ALA A 255 24.83 -3.21 -13.56
N GLY A 256 25.56 -2.10 -13.42
CA GLY A 256 25.61 -1.02 -14.42
C GLY A 256 26.74 -1.05 -15.46
N ALA A 257 27.80 -1.85 -15.26
CA ALA A 257 28.98 -1.82 -16.14
C ALA A 257 29.56 -3.23 -16.37
N PRO A 258 29.44 -3.80 -17.59
CA PRO A 258 30.06 -5.07 -17.90
C PRO A 258 31.60 -4.95 -17.80
N GLY A 259 32.20 -5.72 -16.89
CA GLY A 259 33.65 -5.83 -16.73
C GLY A 259 34.27 -5.08 -15.54
N GLN A 260 33.55 -4.19 -14.87
CA GLN A 260 34.00 -3.56 -13.62
C GLN A 260 33.29 -4.19 -12.43
N ARG A 261 33.96 -5.12 -11.74
CA ARG A 261 33.51 -5.62 -10.43
C ARG A 261 34.09 -4.71 -9.36
N THR A 262 33.28 -3.78 -8.88
CA THR A 262 33.61 -3.02 -7.69
C THR A 262 33.51 -3.97 -6.49
N PRO A 263 34.53 -4.03 -5.60
CA PRO A 263 34.40 -4.79 -4.37
C PRO A 263 33.19 -4.28 -3.57
N PRO A 264 32.46 -5.16 -2.87
CA PRO A 264 31.33 -4.71 -2.06
C PRO A 264 31.82 -3.75 -0.97
N PRO A 265 31.02 -2.71 -0.62
CA PRO A 265 31.38 -1.82 0.48
C PRO A 265 31.54 -2.60 1.78
N ALA A 266 32.51 -2.20 2.61
CA ALA A 266 32.69 -2.78 3.94
C ALA A 266 31.71 -2.12 4.92
N LEU A 267 30.53 -2.70 5.10
CA LEU A 267 29.49 -2.13 5.95
C LEU A 267 29.95 -1.89 7.39
N SER A 268 30.82 -2.77 7.90
CA SER A 268 31.45 -2.64 9.23
C SER A 268 32.18 -1.32 9.46
N GLN A 269 32.62 -0.65 8.39
CA GLN A 269 33.36 0.61 8.47
C GLN A 269 32.47 1.85 8.33
N THR A 270 31.20 1.66 7.97
CA THR A 270 30.26 2.77 7.77
C THR A 270 29.95 3.47 9.10
N PRO A 271 29.73 4.80 9.11
CA PRO A 271 29.37 5.53 10.33
C PRO A 271 28.10 4.98 10.99
N TYR A 272 27.10 4.61 10.18
CA TYR A 272 25.83 4.05 10.65
C TYR A 272 26.04 2.74 11.42
N LEU A 273 26.77 1.77 10.87
CA LEU A 273 27.01 0.48 11.56
C LEU A 273 27.84 0.65 12.83
N ARG A 274 28.84 1.55 12.81
CA ARG A 274 29.63 1.85 14.01
C ARG A 274 28.79 2.44 15.14
N GLN A 275 27.74 3.19 14.82
CA GLN A 275 26.85 3.78 15.82
C GLN A 275 25.92 2.75 16.45
N ILE A 276 25.48 1.74 15.70
CA ILE A 276 24.55 0.72 16.19
C ILE A 276 25.22 -0.56 16.70
N ASP A 277 26.54 -0.70 16.59
CA ASP A 277 27.25 -1.91 17.02
C ASP A 277 26.96 -2.29 18.48
N ALA A 278 26.88 -1.28 19.36
CA ALA A 278 26.56 -1.48 20.77
C ALA A 278 25.12 -2.00 21.01
N THR A 279 24.20 -1.78 20.06
CA THR A 279 22.81 -2.23 20.15
C THR A 279 22.61 -3.63 19.59
N LEU A 280 23.62 -4.22 18.93
CA LEU A 280 23.54 -5.57 18.38
C LEU A 280 23.55 -6.63 19.50
N ALA A 281 22.74 -7.68 19.33
CA ALA A 281 22.71 -8.81 20.23
C ALA A 281 24.09 -9.49 20.30
N PRO A 282 24.45 -10.10 21.46
CA PRO A 282 25.73 -10.79 21.60
C PRO A 282 25.96 -11.88 20.55
N ALA A 283 24.91 -12.62 20.17
CA ALA A 283 24.98 -13.66 19.14
C ALA A 283 25.32 -13.10 17.76
N THR A 284 24.69 -12.00 17.36
CA THR A 284 24.97 -11.33 16.07
C THR A 284 26.40 -10.80 16.05
N ARG A 285 26.88 -10.14 17.11
CA ARG A 285 28.27 -9.69 17.21
C ARG A 285 29.27 -10.83 17.14
N ALA A 286 29.00 -11.94 17.85
CA ALA A 286 29.86 -13.12 17.81
C ALA A 286 29.97 -13.71 16.40
N ALA A 287 28.88 -13.74 15.64
CA ALA A 287 28.90 -14.17 14.24
C ALA A 287 29.67 -13.20 13.35
N LEU A 288 29.45 -11.89 13.49
CA LEU A 288 30.12 -10.86 12.69
C LEU A 288 31.63 -10.82 12.87
N VAL A 289 32.14 -11.10 14.08
CA VAL A 289 33.58 -11.18 14.35
C VAL A 289 34.26 -12.37 13.67
N GLN A 290 33.52 -13.43 13.35
CA GLN A 290 34.04 -14.61 12.63
C GLN A 290 34.16 -14.39 11.11
N ALA A 291 33.66 -13.27 10.59
CA ALA A 291 33.73 -12.97 9.18
C ALA A 291 35.17 -12.69 8.73
N ASN A 292 35.60 -13.37 7.66
CA ASN A 292 36.97 -13.29 7.11
C ASN A 292 37.07 -12.32 5.92
N SER A 293 35.96 -11.73 5.50
CA SER A 293 35.93 -10.77 4.39
C SER A 293 34.78 -9.78 4.54
N PRO A 294 34.85 -8.58 3.91
CA PRO A 294 33.72 -7.65 3.86
C PRO A 294 32.44 -8.28 3.29
N ARG A 295 32.57 -9.16 2.29
CA ARG A 295 31.44 -9.87 1.69
C ARG A 295 30.74 -10.80 2.69
N GLU A 296 31.52 -11.56 3.45
CA GLU A 296 31.00 -12.46 4.49
C GLU A 296 30.38 -11.67 5.64
N TRP A 297 31.03 -10.58 6.07
CA TRP A 297 30.49 -9.69 7.09
C TRP A 297 29.14 -9.10 6.66
N ASN A 298 29.04 -8.59 5.43
CA ASN A 298 27.81 -8.04 4.88
C ASN A 298 26.70 -9.09 4.80
N LEU A 299 27.00 -10.30 4.35
CA LEU A 299 26.04 -11.41 4.34
C LEU A 299 25.51 -11.67 5.75
N LEU A 300 26.39 -11.84 6.73
CA LEU A 300 26.01 -12.16 8.10
C LEU A 300 25.15 -11.03 8.71
N PHE A 301 25.52 -9.77 8.50
CA PHE A 301 24.74 -8.63 8.96
C PHE A 301 23.36 -8.56 8.29
N LEU A 302 23.29 -8.64 6.96
CA LEU A 302 22.03 -8.62 6.22
C LEU A 302 21.15 -9.84 6.53
N SER A 303 21.71 -10.89 7.10
CA SER A 303 20.96 -12.07 7.55
C SER A 303 20.59 -12.06 9.03
N SER A 304 21.01 -11.04 9.78
CA SER A 304 20.84 -10.96 11.23
C SER A 304 19.41 -10.59 11.63
N PRO A 305 18.95 -10.99 12.83
CA PRO A 305 17.68 -10.52 13.38
C PRO A 305 17.57 -8.99 13.37
N GLU A 306 18.64 -8.27 13.67
CA GLU A 306 18.68 -6.80 13.73
C GLU A 306 18.50 -6.15 12.35
N PHE A 307 18.83 -6.85 11.27
CA PHE A 307 18.53 -6.39 9.92
C PHE A 307 17.16 -6.90 9.41
N MET A 308 16.66 -8.01 9.94
CA MET A 308 15.31 -8.47 9.62
C MET A 308 14.23 -7.58 10.25
N HIS A 309 14.54 -6.90 11.35
CA HIS A 309 13.63 -6.00 12.05
C HIS A 309 14.02 -4.53 11.87
N GLY A 310 13.04 -3.64 11.74
CA GLY A 310 13.24 -2.20 11.51
C GLY A 310 12.13 -1.35 12.07
#